data_AF-A0A968YWG2-F1
#
_entry.id   AF-A0A968YWG2-F1
#
_cell.length_a   1.000
_cell.length_b   1.000
_cell.length_c   1.000
_cell.angle_alpha   90.00
_cell.angle_beta   90.00
_cell.angle_gamma   90.00
#
_symmetry.space_group_name_H-M   'P 1'
#
loop_
_entity.id
_entity.type
_entity.pdbx_description
1 polymer ?
#
loop_
_entity_poly.entity_id
_entity_poly.type
_entity_poly.pdbx_seq_one_letter_code
_entity_poly.pdbx_strand_id
1 'polypeptide(L)' 'MSGVEASGKLFPGNGLRSILSKAGFEVVRTRGSHERWIHPLLPEFPITVAGKDGDDAKLYLEKLVKAALQALKGKE' A
#
# COMPACT_ATOMS: atom_id res chain seq x y z
N MET A 1 -17.91 23.01 14.68
CA MET A 1 -17.51 21.63 15.03
C MET A 1 -17.46 20.82 13.74
N SER A 2 -16.31 20.78 13.08
CA SER A 2 -16.14 20.08 11.80
C SER A 2 -15.50 18.73 12.06
N GLY A 3 -16.33 17.73 12.35
CA GLY A 3 -15.93 16.33 12.49
C GLY A 3 -16.62 15.51 11.44
N VAL A 4 -16.26 15.69 10.17
CA VAL A 4 -16.71 14.77 9.11
C VAL A 4 -15.92 13.47 9.30
N GLU A 5 -16.64 12.44 9.71
CA GLU A 5 -16.17 11.06 9.79
C GLU A 5 -15.71 10.62 8.40
N ALA A 6 -14.40 10.69 8.16
CA ALA A 6 -13.78 10.29 6.90
C ALA A 6 -13.84 8.76 6.75
N SER A 7 -14.98 8.25 6.29
CA SER A 7 -15.11 6.94 5.66
C SER A 7 -14.55 6.97 4.23
N GLY A 8 -13.40 7.63 4.04
CA GLY A 8 -12.77 7.88 2.76
C GLY A 8 -11.51 7.05 2.61
N LYS A 9 -11.34 6.41 1.44
CA LYS A 9 -10.08 5.78 1.01
C LYS A 9 -8.88 6.65 1.45
N LEU A 10 -7.87 6.03 2.05
CA LEU A 10 -6.65 6.73 2.49
C LEU A 10 -5.84 7.23 1.27
N PHE A 11 -6.05 6.61 0.12
CA PHE A 11 -5.42 6.97 -1.15
C PHE A 11 -6.48 7.18 -2.25
N PRO A 12 -7.19 8.32 -2.27
CA PRO A 12 -8.16 8.61 -3.31
C PRO A 12 -7.46 8.89 -4.65
N GLY A 13 -7.91 8.24 -5.74
CA GLY A 13 -7.46 8.53 -7.11
C GLY A 13 -6.09 7.94 -7.52
N ASN A 14 -5.35 7.34 -6.60
CA ASN A 14 -4.09 6.65 -6.89
C ASN A 14 -4.16 5.19 -6.45
N GLY A 15 -3.80 4.28 -7.35
CA GLY A 15 -3.76 2.86 -7.03
C GLY A 15 -2.54 2.47 -6.19
N LEU A 16 -2.70 1.47 -5.33
CA LEU A 16 -1.71 1.08 -4.31
C LEU A 16 -0.37 0.68 -4.91
N ARG A 17 -0.38 0.02 -6.07
CA ARG A 17 0.85 -0.37 -6.80
C ARG A 17 1.69 0.85 -7.16
N SER A 18 1.04 1.91 -7.64
CA SER A 18 1.72 3.15 -8.00
C SER A 18 2.39 3.82 -6.80
N ILE A 19 1.76 3.75 -5.63
CA ILE A 19 2.30 4.30 -4.39
C ILE A 19 3.50 3.48 -3.92
N LEU A 20 3.36 2.15 -3.90
CA LEU A 20 4.43 1.23 -3.52
C LEU A 20 5.65 1.38 -4.41
N SER A 21 5.45 1.41 -5.74
CA SER A 21 6.53 1.61 -6.70
C SER A 21 7.26 2.94 -6.50
N LYS A 22 6.53 4.05 -6.28
CA LYS A 22 7.14 5.36 -5.99
C LYS A 22 7.92 5.39 -4.68
N ALA A 23 7.50 4.58 -3.71
CA ALA A 23 8.17 4.45 -2.43
C ALA A 23 9.35 3.45 -2.45
N GLY A 24 9.71 2.90 -3.61
CA GLY A 24 10.85 1.97 -3.75
C GLY A 24 10.54 0.52 -3.39
N PHE A 25 9.26 0.15 -3.24
CA PHE A 25 8.91 -1.26 -3.07
C PHE A 25 9.04 -1.99 -4.42
N GLU A 26 9.50 -3.23 -4.34
CA GLU A 26 9.76 -4.10 -5.48
C GLU A 26 8.85 -5.32 -5.45
N VAL A 27 8.40 -5.76 -6.63
CA VAL A 27 7.59 -6.98 -6.74
C VAL A 27 8.49 -8.19 -6.69
N VAL A 28 8.42 -8.96 -5.62
CA VAL A 28 9.22 -10.19 -5.44
C VAL A 28 8.52 -11.43 -5.96
N ARG A 29 7.19 -11.40 -6.06
CA ARG A 29 6.40 -12.56 -6.51
C ARG A 29 5.06 -12.12 -7.05
N THR A 30 4.69 -12.69 -8.20
CA THR A 30 3.35 -12.54 -8.77
C THR A 30 2.72 -13.92 -8.93
N ARG A 31 1.49 -14.09 -8.44
CA ARG A 31 0.71 -15.32 -8.63
C ARG A 31 -0.70 -14.95 -9.06
N GLY A 32 -0.98 -15.09 -10.35
CA GLY A 32 -2.24 -14.63 -10.94
C GLY A 32 -2.40 -13.11 -10.76
N SER A 33 -3.56 -12.67 -10.27
CA SER A 33 -3.85 -11.25 -10.01
C SER A 33 -3.31 -10.73 -8.67
N HIS A 34 -2.47 -11.49 -7.97
CA HIS A 34 -1.86 -11.09 -6.71
C HIS A 34 -0.37 -10.80 -6.91
N GLU A 35 0.05 -9.62 -6.46
CA GLU A 35 1.45 -9.18 -6.47
C GLU A 35 1.94 -8.97 -5.04
N ARG A 36 3.10 -9.54 -4.73
CA ARG A 36 3.77 -9.35 -3.45
C ARG A 36 4.89 -8.34 -3.62
N TRP A 37 4.78 -7.24 -2.89
CA TRP A 37 5.69 -6.12 -2.84
C TRP A 37 6.52 -6.17 -1.56
N ILE A 38 7.82 -5.95 -1.66
CA ILE A 38 8.76 -5.88 -0.53
C ILE A 38 9.67 -4.69 -0.75
N HIS A 39 10.00 -3.96 0.32
CA HIS A 39 11.00 -2.91 0.27
C HIS A 39 12.34 -3.44 0.79
N PRO A 40 13.50 -3.13 0.17
CA PRO A 40 14.81 -3.59 0.63
C PRO A 40 15.15 -3.16 2.06
N LEU A 41 14.66 -1.98 2.48
CA LEU A 41 14.78 -1.48 3.87
C LEU A 41 13.75 -2.06 4.86
N LEU A 42 12.71 -2.75 4.36
CA LEU A 42 11.66 -3.38 5.18
C LEU A 42 11.35 -4.81 4.69
N PRO A 43 12.33 -5.72 4.69
CA PRO A 43 12.13 -7.10 4.23
C PRO A 43 11.12 -7.87 5.10
N GLU A 44 10.96 -7.45 6.35
CA GLU A 44 10.02 -8.00 7.32
C GLU A 44 8.55 -7.55 7.11
N PHE A 45 8.31 -6.52 6.29
CA PHE A 45 6.96 -5.99 5.98
C PHE A 45 6.57 -6.20 4.51
N PRO A 46 6.27 -7.44 4.08
CA PRO A 46 5.76 -7.71 2.74
C PRO A 46 4.30 -7.28 2.60
N ILE A 47 3.97 -6.62 1.49
CA ILE A 47 2.61 -6.19 1.16
C ILE A 47 2.10 -7.02 0.00
N THR A 48 0.95 -7.68 0.16
CA THR A 48 0.31 -8.42 -0.94
C THR A 48 -0.87 -7.62 -1.45
N VAL A 49 -0.76 -7.12 -2.68
CA VAL A 49 -1.84 -6.41 -3.37
C VAL A 49 -2.57 -7.43 -4.26
N ALA A 50 -3.87 -7.60 -4.01
CA ALA A 50 -4.72 -8.53 -4.73
C ALA A 50 -5.72 -7.78 -5.61
N GLY A 51 -5.90 -8.23 -6.86
CA GLY A 51 -6.94 -7.73 -7.76
C GLY A 51 -6.53 -6.49 -8.56
N LYS A 52 -7.52 -5.82 -9.16
CA LYS A 52 -7.30 -4.68 -10.06
C LYS A 52 -7.09 -3.37 -9.27
N ASP A 53 -6.15 -2.56 -9.72
CA ASP A 53 -5.76 -1.33 -9.03
C ASP A 53 -6.91 -0.31 -9.08
N GLY A 54 -7.31 0.20 -7.92
CA GLY A 54 -8.20 1.37 -7.82
C GLY A 54 -9.69 1.09 -7.58
N ASP A 55 -10.22 -0.08 -7.92
CA ASP A 55 -11.67 -0.33 -7.85
C ASP A 55 -12.15 -0.41 -6.39
N ASP A 56 -11.61 -1.36 -5.61
CA ASP A 56 -11.92 -1.50 -4.18
C ASP A 56 -10.69 -2.05 -3.44
N ALA A 57 -9.62 -1.26 -3.40
CA ALA A 57 -8.54 -1.56 -2.47
C ALA A 57 -9.15 -1.62 -1.07
N LYS A 58 -9.17 -2.82 -0.48
CA LYS A 58 -9.73 -3.02 0.86
C LYS A 58 -9.07 -2.00 1.78
N LEU A 59 -9.86 -1.29 2.59
CA LEU A 59 -9.35 -0.29 3.55
C LEU A 59 -8.17 -0.80 4.37
N TYR A 60 -8.16 -2.10 4.66
CA TYR A 60 -7.03 -2.79 5.31
C TYR A 60 -5.72 -2.72 4.51
N LEU A 61 -5.75 -2.95 3.20
CA LEU A 61 -4.56 -2.83 2.34
C LEU A 61 -4.05 -1.38 2.32
N GLU A 62 -4.94 -0.41 2.26
CA GLU A 62 -4.54 1.01 2.35
C GLU A 62 -3.87 1.32 3.69
N LYS A 63 -4.43 0.82 4.81
CA LYS A 63 -3.82 0.95 6.13
C LYS A 63 -2.44 0.29 6.20
N LEU A 64 -2.28 -0.89 5.60
CA LEU A 64 -0.99 -1.58 5.52
C LEU A 64 0.04 -0.78 4.74
N VAL A 65 -0.31 -0.29 3.55
CA VAL A 65 0.58 0.55 2.74
C VAL A 65 0.97 1.81 3.53
N LYS A 66 0.00 2.48 4.15
CA LYS A 66 0.26 3.66 4.99
C LYS A 66 1.19 3.35 6.18
N ALA A 67 1.04 2.20 6.82
CA ALA A 67 1.91 1.78 7.92
C ALA A 67 3.34 1.49 7.44
N ALA A 68 3.49 0.80 6.31
CA ALA A 68 4.81 0.50 5.74
C ALA A 68 5.54 1.77 5.30
N LEU A 69 4.85 2.74 4.70
CA LEU A 69 5.42 4.05 4.37
C LEU A 69 5.88 4.82 5.61
N GLN A 70 5.12 4.76 6.71
CA GLN A 70 5.53 5.38 7.97
C GLN A 70 6.75 4.67 8.58
N ALA A 71 6.78 3.34 8.54
CA ALA A 71 7.94 2.56 8.99
C ALA A 71 9.18 2.88 8.15
N LEU A 72 9.00 3.12 6.84
CA LEU A 72 10.08 3.48 5.94
C LEU A 72 10.68 4.84 6.28
N LYS A 73 9.84 5.86 6.53
CA LYS A 73 10.29 7.19 6.96
C LYS A 73 11.11 7.19 8.25
N GLY A 74 10.90 6.21 9.12
CA GLY A 74 11.68 6.05 10.35
C GLY A 74 13.04 5.37 10.14
N LYS A 75 13.33 4.90 8.92
CA LYS A 75 14.59 4.23 8.54
C LYS A 75 15.42 5.02 7.52
N GLU A 76 14.89 6.15 7.01
CA GLU A 76 15.61 7.13 6.18
C GLU A 76 16.54 8.02 7.01
#